data_AF-C4RG81-F1
#
_entry.id   AF-C4RG81-F1
#
_cell.length_a   1.000
_cell.length_b   1.000
_cell.length_c   1.000
_cell.angle_alpha   90.00
_cell.angle_beta   90.00
_cell.angle_gamma   90.00
#
_symmetry.space_group_name_H-M   'P 1'
#
loop_
_entity.id
_entity.type
_entity.pdbx_description
1 polymer ?
#
loop_
_entity_poly.entity_id
_entity_poly.type
_entity_poly.pdbx_seq_one_letter_code
_entity_poly.pdbx_strand_id
1 'polypeptide(L)'
;MRASAVAASRSPAKSAAPSLSDGPTSQKPKATASNWHLRDPRRARCWSSTCKLLGMGMPADSALRDAVLGLSATVAAMPAVWRIANYHRAEAPVTEPVTKFGGQPVWLTGPQWPVSQGWDTPMRFVCQIVLEPELAGAGPGRLAYVFVTHGDHGSDVEDFDPDVIFPDGGENAVIIQPDGVFDGPTSPLTSGPALYHGDGSPAEYTVELVRGEDPEHLPFDAYMALPPHERDRYFQALDQDKIGGTALLFNGHDWPEGGPWRPLLRLEANGKPFYLNLGAAPVAFAFISTDGRHGCFLVQDS
;
A
#
# COMPACT_ATOMS: atom_id res chain seq x y z
N MET A 1 -49.69 65.83 -4.22
CA MET A 1 -49.95 66.29 -2.84
C MET A 1 -51.04 65.42 -2.21
N ARG A 2 -50.67 64.47 -1.34
CA ARG A 2 -51.50 63.65 -0.43
C ARG A 2 -50.48 62.86 0.41
N ALA A 3 -50.30 63.14 1.70
CA ALA A 3 -51.11 62.80 2.88
C ALA A 3 -50.44 61.65 3.66
N SER A 4 -49.99 61.97 4.88
CA SER A 4 -49.40 61.08 5.90
C SER A 4 -50.45 60.30 6.68
N ALA A 5 -50.08 59.12 7.22
CA ALA A 5 -50.35 58.61 8.58
C ALA A 5 -50.05 57.09 8.62
N VAL A 6 -49.07 56.61 9.40
CA VAL A 6 -49.10 56.18 10.83
C VAL A 6 -49.68 54.78 11.08
N ALA A 7 -48.97 54.06 11.95
CA ALA A 7 -48.94 52.64 12.25
C ALA A 7 -50.16 52.02 12.96
N ALA A 8 -50.25 50.68 12.93
CA ALA A 8 -50.80 49.87 14.02
C ALA A 8 -50.31 48.41 13.94
N SER A 9 -49.98 47.86 15.11
CA SER A 9 -49.61 46.48 15.40
C SER A 9 -50.82 45.53 15.41
N ARG A 10 -50.57 44.20 15.29
CA ARG A 10 -51.28 43.12 16.02
C ARG A 10 -50.76 41.72 15.62
N SER A 11 -50.19 41.01 16.59
CA SER A 11 -50.37 39.55 16.81
C SER A 11 -51.46 39.39 17.91
N PRO A 12 -51.92 38.19 18.36
CA PRO A 12 -51.58 36.79 18.03
C PRO A 12 -52.81 35.84 17.86
N ALA A 13 -52.62 34.57 17.48
CA ALA A 13 -53.45 33.45 17.96
C ALA A 13 -52.83 32.06 17.69
N LYS A 14 -52.94 31.20 18.69
CA LYS A 14 -52.56 29.78 18.81
C LYS A 14 -53.52 28.85 18.04
N SER A 15 -53.01 27.69 17.57
CA SER A 15 -53.70 26.38 17.57
C SER A 15 -52.68 25.30 17.19
N ALA A 16 -52.20 24.50 18.15
CA ALA A 16 -52.64 23.13 18.49
C ALA A 16 -52.11 22.04 17.54
N ALA A 17 -51.37 21.09 18.14
CA ALA A 17 -50.75 19.91 17.54
C ALA A 17 -51.78 18.87 17.07
N PRO A 18 -51.33 17.86 16.29
CA PRO A 18 -51.33 16.53 16.88
C PRO A 18 -50.00 15.77 16.72
N SER A 19 -49.82 14.88 17.69
CA SER A 19 -48.76 13.91 17.91
C SER A 19 -48.82 12.67 17.00
N LEU A 20 -47.73 11.90 17.03
CA LEU A 20 -47.53 10.49 16.66
C LEU A 20 -46.95 10.25 15.25
N SER A 21 -45.67 9.89 15.18
CA SER A 21 -45.26 8.49 15.29
C SER A 21 -43.75 8.35 15.20
N ASP A 22 -43.20 7.60 16.15
CA ASP A 22 -41.81 7.16 16.21
C ASP A 22 -41.47 6.24 15.03
N GLY A 23 -40.30 6.46 14.43
CA GLY A 23 -39.68 5.63 13.39
C GLY A 23 -38.16 5.71 13.51
N PRO A 24 -37.43 4.64 13.18
CA PRO A 24 -36.48 4.05 14.11
C PRO A 24 -35.09 4.70 14.10
N THR A 25 -34.56 4.84 15.32
CA THR A 25 -33.15 5.08 15.63
C THR A 25 -32.29 4.01 14.96
N SER A 26 -31.44 4.43 14.02
CA SER A 26 -30.39 3.59 13.44
C SER A 26 -29.43 3.17 14.56
N GLN A 27 -29.54 1.91 14.98
CA GLN A 27 -28.60 1.28 15.90
C GLN A 27 -27.32 0.94 15.11
N LYS A 28 -26.20 1.55 15.51
CA LYS A 28 -24.85 1.07 15.15
C LYS A 28 -24.73 -0.40 15.56
N PRO A 29 -24.22 -1.30 14.70
CA PRO A 29 -23.87 -2.64 15.13
C PRO A 29 -22.67 -2.55 16.09
N LYS A 30 -22.88 -2.95 17.35
CA LYS A 30 -21.80 -3.30 18.26
C LYS A 30 -21.19 -4.61 17.76
N ALA A 31 -19.96 -4.57 17.26
CA ALA A 31 -19.18 -5.77 17.03
C ALA A 31 -18.99 -6.50 18.37
N THR A 32 -19.64 -7.66 18.50
CA THR A 32 -19.44 -8.57 19.62
C THR A 32 -18.14 -9.34 19.42
N ALA A 33 -17.17 -9.08 20.30
CA ALA A 33 -15.98 -9.89 20.46
C ALA A 33 -16.37 -11.36 20.65
N SER A 34 -16.05 -12.20 19.66
CA SER A 34 -16.26 -13.64 19.70
C SER A 34 -14.91 -14.31 19.93
N ASN A 35 -14.81 -14.95 21.09
CA ASN A 35 -13.75 -15.88 21.49
C ASN A 35 -13.39 -16.86 20.37
N TRP A 36 -12.13 -16.86 19.95
CA TRP A 36 -11.51 -18.01 19.30
C TRP A 36 -10.40 -18.56 20.21
N HIS A 37 -10.67 -19.74 20.77
CA HIS A 37 -9.67 -20.61 21.36
C HIS A 37 -9.72 -21.96 20.64
N LEU A 38 -8.51 -22.51 20.44
CA LEU A 38 -8.15 -23.92 20.19
C LEU A 38 -8.38 -24.50 18.77
N ARG A 39 -7.27 -24.58 18.01
CA ARG A 39 -6.88 -25.78 17.23
C ARG A 39 -5.36 -26.02 17.34
N ASP A 40 -4.99 -26.95 18.23
CA ASP A 40 -4.28 -28.22 18.02
C ASP A 40 -2.87 -28.15 17.37
N PRO A 41 -1.79 -28.24 18.19
CA PRO A 41 -0.41 -28.35 17.73
C PRO A 41 -0.02 -29.83 17.56
N ARG A 42 -0.27 -30.42 16.40
CA ARG A 42 0.18 -31.80 16.10
C ARG A 42 0.69 -31.98 14.67
N ARG A 43 1.89 -31.44 14.38
CA ARG A 43 2.83 -32.04 13.40
C ARG A 43 4.29 -31.78 13.80
N ALA A 44 4.74 -32.50 14.81
CA ALA A 44 6.16 -32.76 15.07
C ALA A 44 6.39 -34.28 15.02
N ARG A 45 7.01 -34.77 13.94
CA ARG A 45 7.73 -36.04 13.86
C ARG A 45 8.86 -35.82 12.84
N CYS A 46 10.10 -35.68 13.31
CA CYS A 46 11.01 -36.77 13.66
C CYS A 46 11.51 -37.51 12.41
N TRP A 47 12.71 -37.15 11.96
CA TRP A 47 13.63 -38.04 11.25
C TRP A 47 15.00 -37.89 11.91
N SER A 48 15.28 -38.78 12.87
CA SER A 48 16.64 -39.15 13.25
C SER A 48 16.77 -40.64 13.02
N SER A 49 17.82 -41.04 12.29
CA SER A 49 18.65 -42.22 12.59
C SER A 49 19.62 -42.49 11.42
N THR A 50 20.88 -42.17 11.67
CA THR A 50 22.03 -43.08 11.63
C THR A 50 22.14 -44.07 10.47
N CYS A 51 23.15 -43.88 9.62
CA CYS A 51 23.94 -44.97 9.04
C CYS A 51 25.44 -44.65 9.18
N LYS A 52 26.15 -45.53 9.87
CA LYS A 52 27.59 -45.48 10.15
C LYS A 52 28.23 -46.67 9.43
N LEU A 53 29.41 -46.42 8.85
CA LEU A 53 30.47 -47.37 8.43
C LEU A 53 30.30 -48.16 7.13
N LEU A 54 31.14 -47.80 6.15
CA LEU A 54 32.18 -48.60 5.44
C LEU A 54 32.79 -47.59 4.42
N GLY A 55 34.04 -47.12 4.51
CA GLY A 55 35.26 -47.92 4.49
C GLY A 55 35.75 -48.20 3.06
N MET A 56 35.88 -47.18 2.18
CA MET A 56 36.58 -47.31 0.89
C MET A 56 37.32 -46.01 0.51
N GLY A 57 38.53 -46.17 -0.03
CA GLY A 57 39.61 -45.19 -0.03
C GLY A 57 39.51 -43.98 -0.94
N MET A 58 40.32 -42.98 -0.60
CA MET A 58 40.57 -41.79 -1.41
C MET A 58 41.45 -42.11 -2.63
N PRO A 59 41.07 -41.72 -3.85
CA PRO A 59 42.00 -41.49 -4.92
C PRO A 59 42.56 -40.06 -4.87
N ALA A 60 43.79 -39.94 -5.34
CA ALA A 60 44.69 -38.81 -5.22
C ALA A 60 44.19 -37.49 -5.85
N ASP A 61 44.46 -36.41 -5.10
CA ASP A 61 45.02 -35.13 -5.53
C ASP A 61 45.33 -35.01 -7.05
N SER A 62 44.42 -34.39 -7.81
CA SER A 62 44.73 -33.52 -8.97
C SER A 62 43.47 -33.08 -9.73
N ALA A 63 42.33 -33.76 -9.57
CA ALA A 63 41.08 -33.40 -10.26
C ALA A 63 40.24 -32.31 -9.55
N LEU A 64 40.65 -31.85 -8.36
CA LEU A 64 39.91 -30.86 -7.55
C LEU A 64 40.44 -29.42 -7.68
N ARG A 65 41.53 -29.19 -8.42
CA ARG A 65 42.10 -27.85 -8.63
C ARG A 65 41.49 -27.10 -9.83
N ASP A 66 40.91 -27.81 -10.79
CA ASP A 66 40.30 -27.18 -11.98
C ASP A 66 38.80 -26.89 -11.83
N ALA A 67 38.17 -27.33 -10.72
CA ALA A 67 36.76 -27.03 -10.42
C ALA A 67 36.56 -25.72 -9.61
N VAL A 68 37.63 -25.03 -9.22
CA VAL A 68 37.58 -23.86 -8.32
C VAL A 68 37.75 -22.52 -9.05
N LEU A 69 37.94 -22.51 -10.37
CA LEU A 69 38.12 -21.27 -11.16
C LEU A 69 36.99 -21.01 -12.18
N GLY A 70 35.82 -21.61 -11.97
CA GLY A 70 34.64 -21.45 -12.83
C GLY A 70 33.48 -20.65 -12.23
N LEU A 71 33.62 -20.06 -11.03
CA LEU A 71 32.65 -19.10 -10.51
C LEU A 71 32.93 -17.76 -11.17
N SER A 72 32.35 -17.58 -12.37
CA SER A 72 32.00 -16.26 -12.85
C SER A 72 31.16 -15.62 -11.75
N ALA A 73 31.77 -14.70 -10.99
CA ALA A 73 31.04 -13.77 -10.17
C ALA A 73 30.18 -12.95 -11.14
N THR A 74 28.98 -13.44 -11.42
CA THR A 74 27.91 -12.57 -11.90
C THR A 74 27.80 -11.54 -10.79
N VAL A 75 28.33 -10.34 -11.03
CA VAL A 75 27.99 -9.18 -10.20
C VAL A 75 26.48 -9.12 -10.30
N ALA A 76 25.81 -9.57 -9.25
CA ALA A 76 24.37 -9.56 -9.21
C ALA A 76 23.95 -8.10 -9.41
N ALA A 77 23.13 -7.87 -10.44
CA ALA A 77 22.76 -6.53 -10.84
C ALA A 77 21.98 -5.90 -9.68
N MET A 78 22.43 -4.74 -9.23
CA MET A 78 21.75 -4.01 -8.16
C MET A 78 20.31 -3.69 -8.60
N PRO A 79 19.31 -3.83 -7.70
CA PRO A 79 17.92 -3.53 -8.04
C PRO A 79 17.74 -2.11 -8.53
N ALA A 80 17.20 -1.96 -9.74
CA ALA A 80 16.85 -0.67 -10.30
C ALA A 80 15.74 -0.01 -9.47
N VAL A 81 15.86 1.30 -9.29
CA VAL A 81 14.93 2.11 -8.51
C VAL A 81 14.68 3.46 -9.18
N TRP A 82 13.48 3.99 -9.02
CA TRP A 82 13.16 5.39 -9.33
C TRP A 82 12.83 6.13 -8.05
N ARG A 83 13.70 7.06 -7.65
CA ARG A 83 13.50 7.90 -6.48
C ARG A 83 12.55 9.04 -6.83
N ILE A 84 11.57 9.29 -5.98
CA ILE A 84 10.63 10.41 -6.14
C ILE A 84 11.36 11.67 -5.67
N ALA A 85 11.86 12.47 -6.62
CA ALA A 85 12.63 13.67 -6.31
C ALA A 85 11.74 14.88 -6.02
N ASN A 86 10.58 14.97 -6.69
CA ASN A 86 9.67 16.09 -6.54
C ASN A 86 8.23 15.73 -6.95
N TYR A 87 7.28 16.52 -6.46
CA TYR A 87 5.87 16.46 -6.82
C TYR A 87 5.48 17.73 -7.60
N HIS A 88 4.93 17.57 -8.79
CA HIS A 88 4.44 18.67 -9.61
C HIS A 88 2.92 18.69 -9.58
N ARG A 89 2.34 19.74 -8.99
CA ARG A 89 0.89 19.89 -8.92
C ARG A 89 0.31 19.95 -10.34
N ALA A 90 -0.71 19.15 -10.60
CA ALA A 90 -1.43 19.19 -11.86
C ALA A 90 -2.35 20.43 -11.90
N GLU A 91 -2.28 21.21 -12.96
CA GLU A 91 -3.16 22.38 -13.17
C GLU A 91 -4.51 21.97 -13.80
N ALA A 92 -4.58 20.77 -14.37
CA ALA A 92 -5.77 20.15 -14.94
C ALA A 92 -5.71 18.63 -14.71
N PRO A 93 -6.85 17.92 -14.80
CA PRO A 93 -6.88 16.47 -14.59
C PRO A 93 -5.87 15.73 -15.48
N VAL A 94 -5.06 14.85 -14.88
CA VAL A 94 -4.11 14.03 -15.64
C VAL A 94 -4.87 12.85 -16.25
N THR A 95 -4.91 12.83 -17.59
CA THR A 95 -5.66 11.82 -18.36
C THR A 95 -4.77 10.79 -19.05
N GLU A 96 -3.45 10.97 -18.94
CA GLU A 96 -2.46 10.06 -19.52
C GLU A 96 -2.09 8.96 -18.51
N PRO A 97 -1.75 7.74 -18.98
CA PRO A 97 -1.37 6.62 -18.13
C PRO A 97 0.07 6.77 -17.59
N VAL A 98 0.32 7.82 -16.82
CA VAL A 98 1.62 8.15 -16.22
C VAL A 98 1.60 7.91 -14.71
N THR A 99 2.77 7.83 -14.08
CA THR A 99 2.88 7.77 -12.62
C THR A 99 2.39 9.08 -12.01
N LYS A 100 1.41 9.01 -11.11
CA LYS A 100 0.81 10.18 -10.45
C LYS A 100 0.20 9.83 -9.10
N PHE A 101 0.05 10.84 -8.26
CA PHE A 101 -0.61 10.75 -6.95
C PHE A 101 -1.89 11.59 -6.97
N GLY A 102 -2.98 11.02 -6.46
CA GLY A 102 -4.29 11.68 -6.43
C GLY A 102 -4.95 11.86 -7.81
N GLY A 103 -5.99 12.68 -7.86
CA GLY A 103 -6.90 12.77 -9.00
C GLY A 103 -7.68 11.48 -9.24
N GLN A 104 -8.17 11.27 -10.47
CA GLN A 104 -8.89 10.04 -10.84
C GLN A 104 -7.96 9.05 -11.56
N PRO A 105 -8.09 7.73 -11.34
CA PRO A 105 -7.29 6.73 -12.04
C PRO A 105 -7.55 6.75 -13.55
N VAL A 106 -6.49 6.58 -14.33
CA VAL A 106 -6.56 6.39 -15.79
C VAL A 106 -6.62 4.90 -16.08
N TRP A 107 -7.82 4.33 -16.09
CA TRP A 107 -8.04 2.90 -16.34
C TRP A 107 -7.59 2.47 -17.74
N LEU A 108 -6.81 1.39 -17.85
CA LEU A 108 -6.37 0.83 -19.14
C LEU A 108 -7.38 -0.13 -19.75
N THR A 109 -8.19 -0.78 -18.89
CA THR A 109 -9.24 -1.70 -19.31
C THR A 109 -10.60 -1.19 -18.82
N GLY A 110 -11.16 -1.82 -17.79
CA GLY A 110 -12.40 -1.39 -17.14
C GLY A 110 -12.12 -0.82 -15.74
N PRO A 111 -12.98 0.07 -15.23
CA PRO A 111 -12.88 0.52 -13.85
C PRO A 111 -13.04 -0.63 -12.87
N GLN A 112 -12.15 -0.69 -11.88
CA GLN A 112 -12.13 -1.71 -10.84
C GLN A 112 -11.95 -1.03 -9.48
N TRP A 113 -12.89 -0.16 -9.09
CA TRP A 113 -12.74 0.61 -7.87
C TRP A 113 -12.91 -0.30 -6.63
N PRO A 114 -11.89 -0.50 -5.78
CA PRO A 114 -11.99 -1.43 -4.66
C PRO A 114 -12.90 -0.88 -3.57
N VAL A 115 -13.66 -1.78 -2.94
CA VAL A 115 -14.58 -1.47 -1.84
C VAL A 115 -13.99 -1.99 -0.54
N SER A 116 -13.98 -1.15 0.50
CA SER A 116 -13.58 -1.55 1.85
C SER A 116 -14.45 -2.69 2.35
N GLN A 117 -13.84 -3.74 2.90
CA GLN A 117 -14.57 -4.89 3.40
C GLN A 117 -15.31 -4.59 4.72
N GLY A 118 -14.71 -3.83 5.62
CA GLY A 118 -15.26 -3.46 6.91
C GLY A 118 -16.23 -2.29 6.84
N TRP A 119 -16.05 -1.38 5.87
CA TRP A 119 -16.81 -0.13 5.78
C TRP A 119 -17.80 -0.07 4.61
N ASP A 120 -17.77 -1.02 3.68
CA ASP A 120 -18.65 -1.08 2.50
C ASP A 120 -18.69 0.25 1.70
N THR A 121 -17.53 0.90 1.62
CA THR A 121 -17.37 2.18 0.91
C THR A 121 -16.23 2.10 -0.10
N PRO A 122 -16.30 2.85 -1.22
CA PRO A 122 -15.19 2.94 -2.16
C PRO A 122 -13.92 3.44 -1.47
N MET A 123 -12.82 2.70 -1.61
CA MET A 123 -11.52 3.12 -1.07
C MET A 123 -11.01 4.38 -1.77
N ARG A 124 -10.11 5.11 -1.13
CA ARG A 124 -9.50 6.31 -1.70
C ARG A 124 -8.37 5.94 -2.65
N PHE A 125 -8.39 6.50 -3.85
CA PHE A 125 -7.28 6.41 -4.78
C PHE A 125 -6.09 7.21 -4.27
N VAL A 126 -4.95 6.54 -4.09
CA VAL A 126 -3.68 7.13 -3.63
C VAL A 126 -2.83 7.51 -4.83
N CYS A 127 -2.50 6.53 -5.67
CA CYS A 127 -1.63 6.75 -6.81
C CYS A 127 -1.80 5.67 -7.88
N GLN A 128 -1.34 5.99 -9.09
CA GLN A 128 -1.06 5.00 -10.13
C GLN A 128 0.43 5.03 -10.48
N ILE A 129 0.98 3.88 -10.85
CA ILE A 129 2.39 3.67 -11.10
C ILE A 129 2.56 2.93 -12.42
N VAL A 130 3.38 3.50 -13.33
CA VAL A 130 3.79 2.83 -14.56
C VAL A 130 4.69 1.64 -14.23
N LEU A 131 4.30 0.48 -14.75
CA LEU A 131 5.02 -0.78 -14.59
C LEU A 131 6.01 -0.94 -15.74
N GLU A 132 7.21 -0.40 -15.53
CA GLU A 132 8.33 -0.65 -16.44
C GLU A 132 8.85 -2.09 -16.26
N PRO A 133 9.22 -2.80 -17.34
CA PRO A 133 9.68 -4.19 -17.25
C PRO A 133 10.86 -4.40 -16.29
N GLU A 134 11.69 -3.38 -16.13
CA GLU A 134 12.83 -3.41 -15.23
C GLU A 134 12.43 -3.40 -13.74
N LEU A 135 11.31 -2.76 -13.40
CA LEU A 135 10.81 -2.65 -12.02
C LEU A 135 9.85 -3.81 -11.71
N ALA A 136 8.92 -4.05 -12.62
CA ALA A 136 7.79 -4.95 -12.43
C ALA A 136 8.03 -6.37 -12.97
N GLY A 137 9.10 -6.58 -13.74
CA GLY A 137 9.33 -7.81 -14.50
C GLY A 137 8.56 -7.86 -15.81
N ALA A 138 8.64 -8.99 -16.52
CA ALA A 138 8.04 -9.17 -17.85
C ALA A 138 6.53 -9.51 -17.82
N GLY A 139 5.83 -9.16 -16.75
CA GLY A 139 4.39 -9.40 -16.61
C GLY A 139 3.54 -8.57 -17.59
N PRO A 140 2.26 -8.93 -17.77
CA PRO A 140 1.37 -8.22 -18.69
C PRO A 140 0.93 -6.85 -18.17
N GLY A 141 1.00 -6.63 -16.85
CA GLY A 141 0.62 -5.38 -16.19
C GLY A 141 1.44 -4.18 -16.68
N ARG A 142 0.76 -3.05 -16.89
CA ARG A 142 1.32 -1.77 -17.36
C ARG A 142 1.10 -0.62 -16.38
N LEU A 143 0.03 -0.68 -15.60
CA LEU A 143 -0.23 0.23 -14.48
C LEU A 143 -0.61 -0.57 -13.24
N ALA A 144 -0.10 -0.12 -12.10
CA ALA A 144 -0.64 -0.45 -10.78
C ALA A 144 -1.42 0.74 -10.23
N TYR A 145 -2.52 0.48 -9.54
CA TYR A 145 -3.34 1.49 -8.86
C TYR A 145 -3.42 1.13 -7.38
N VAL A 146 -3.05 2.07 -6.52
CA VAL A 146 -3.01 1.89 -5.06
C VAL A 146 -4.21 2.59 -4.45
N PHE A 147 -4.92 1.86 -3.59
CA PHE A 147 -6.08 2.35 -2.87
C PHE A 147 -5.99 1.98 -1.39
N VAL A 148 -6.58 2.83 -0.54
CA VAL A 148 -6.68 2.60 0.91
C VAL A 148 -8.04 3.09 1.41
N THR A 149 -8.60 2.41 2.39
CA THR A 149 -9.72 2.93 3.17
C THR A 149 -9.24 4.15 3.95
N HIS A 150 -9.90 5.30 3.79
CA HIS A 150 -9.41 6.55 4.36
C HIS A 150 -10.54 7.58 4.52
N GLY A 151 -10.65 8.18 5.71
CA GLY A 151 -11.67 9.17 6.04
C GLY A 151 -11.67 10.40 5.13
N ASP A 152 -12.85 10.98 4.93
CA ASP A 152 -13.02 12.26 4.25
C ASP A 152 -12.58 13.41 5.15
N HIS A 153 -12.03 14.48 4.57
CA HIS A 153 -11.58 15.67 5.30
C HIS A 153 -12.60 16.16 6.36
N GLY A 154 -12.14 16.37 7.60
CA GLY A 154 -12.97 16.90 8.68
C GLY A 154 -12.46 16.50 10.08
N SER A 155 -13.25 16.81 11.12
CA SER A 155 -12.91 16.51 12.52
C SER A 155 -12.81 15.02 12.83
N ASP A 156 -13.46 14.17 12.05
CA ASP A 156 -13.61 12.74 12.35
C ASP A 156 -12.46 11.91 11.74
N VAL A 157 -11.49 12.56 11.10
CA VAL A 157 -10.35 11.89 10.43
C VAL A 157 -9.28 11.44 11.41
N GLU A 158 -9.13 12.12 12.55
CA GLU A 158 -8.09 11.81 13.53
C GLU A 158 -8.35 10.47 14.25
N ASP A 159 -9.62 10.10 14.45
CA ASP A 159 -10.04 8.84 15.07
C ASP A 159 -10.30 7.72 14.04
N PHE A 160 -10.06 7.98 12.75
CA PHE A 160 -10.36 7.03 11.68
C PHE A 160 -9.22 6.01 11.53
N ASP A 161 -9.40 4.84 12.12
CA ASP A 161 -8.47 3.70 12.05
C ASP A 161 -9.12 2.51 11.34
N PRO A 162 -8.94 2.39 10.02
CA PRO A 162 -9.52 1.32 9.22
C PRO A 162 -8.63 0.08 9.14
N ASP A 163 -7.65 -0.15 10.04
CA ASP A 163 -6.78 -1.34 9.99
C ASP A 163 -6.01 -1.50 8.64
N VAL A 164 -5.72 -0.38 7.94
CA VAL A 164 -5.00 -0.33 6.64
C VAL A 164 -3.60 -0.95 6.67
N ILE A 165 -3.06 -1.16 7.86
CA ILE A 165 -1.77 -1.80 8.14
C ILE A 165 -1.71 -3.24 7.64
N PHE A 166 -2.82 -3.98 7.64
CA PHE A 166 -2.79 -5.40 7.29
C PHE A 166 -3.00 -5.63 5.79
N PRO A 167 -2.12 -6.40 5.10
CA PRO A 167 -2.22 -6.62 3.66
C PRO A 167 -3.45 -7.42 3.24
N ASP A 168 -3.98 -8.25 4.13
CA ASP A 168 -5.14 -9.13 3.93
C ASP A 168 -6.38 -8.65 4.72
N GLY A 169 -6.31 -7.48 5.36
CA GLY A 169 -7.41 -6.92 6.16
C GLY A 169 -8.62 -6.47 5.35
N GLY A 170 -8.48 -6.32 4.03
CA GLY A 170 -9.56 -5.86 3.13
C GLY A 170 -9.73 -4.33 3.10
N GLU A 171 -8.73 -3.59 3.59
CA GLU A 171 -8.78 -2.14 3.82
C GLU A 171 -7.75 -1.37 2.97
N ASN A 172 -7.06 -2.08 2.09
CA ASN A 172 -6.19 -1.55 1.06
C ASN A 172 -6.28 -2.44 -0.18
N ALA A 173 -5.80 -1.92 -1.32
CA ALA A 173 -5.74 -2.68 -2.56
C ALA A 173 -4.64 -2.16 -3.48
N VAL A 174 -4.01 -3.09 -4.21
CA VAL A 174 -3.15 -2.77 -5.36
C VAL A 174 -3.69 -3.53 -6.57
N ILE A 175 -4.27 -2.80 -7.51
CA ILE A 175 -4.87 -3.36 -8.72
C ILE A 175 -3.87 -3.23 -9.86
N ILE A 176 -3.65 -4.30 -10.60
CA ILE A 176 -2.76 -4.31 -11.76
C ILE A 176 -3.61 -4.37 -13.04
N GLN A 177 -3.30 -3.52 -14.02
CA GLN A 177 -3.91 -3.60 -15.35
C GLN A 177 -2.88 -3.47 -16.48
N PRO A 178 -3.12 -4.11 -17.63
CA PRO A 178 -4.16 -5.11 -17.89
C PRO A 178 -3.86 -6.46 -17.20
N ASP A 179 -4.82 -7.39 -17.29
CA ASP A 179 -4.68 -8.82 -16.94
C ASP A 179 -4.30 -9.17 -15.49
N GLY A 180 -4.29 -8.17 -14.61
CA GLY A 180 -4.14 -8.39 -13.17
C GLY A 180 -5.35 -9.07 -12.55
N VAL A 181 -5.12 -9.63 -11.37
CA VAL A 181 -6.11 -10.34 -10.57
C VAL A 181 -6.15 -9.69 -9.20
N PHE A 182 -7.36 -9.31 -8.79
CA PHE A 182 -7.65 -8.78 -7.47
C PHE A 182 -8.82 -9.57 -6.90
N ASP A 183 -8.63 -10.15 -5.71
CA ASP A 183 -9.58 -11.07 -5.09
C ASP A 183 -10.65 -10.35 -4.24
N GLY A 184 -10.46 -9.06 -3.95
CA GLY A 184 -11.37 -8.26 -3.15
C GLY A 184 -12.58 -7.72 -3.94
N PRO A 185 -13.59 -7.18 -3.23
CA PRO A 185 -14.77 -6.60 -3.86
C PRO A 185 -14.40 -5.31 -4.63
N THR A 186 -14.99 -5.16 -5.81
CA THR A 186 -14.82 -3.97 -6.64
C THR A 186 -16.16 -3.46 -7.15
N SER A 187 -16.20 -2.18 -7.51
CA SER A 187 -17.31 -1.49 -8.15
C SER A 187 -16.84 -0.86 -9.46
N PRO A 188 -17.66 -0.84 -10.53
CA PRO A 188 -17.28 -0.29 -11.83
C PRO A 188 -17.35 1.26 -11.87
N LEU A 189 -16.85 1.93 -10.84
CA LEU A 189 -16.83 3.39 -10.73
C LEU A 189 -15.69 3.97 -11.57
N THR A 190 -16.02 4.84 -12.52
CA THR A 190 -15.02 5.60 -13.29
C THR A 190 -14.37 6.70 -12.47
N SER A 191 -15.03 7.15 -11.40
CA SER A 191 -14.51 8.18 -10.49
C SER A 191 -14.99 7.94 -9.06
N GLY A 192 -14.20 8.39 -8.09
CA GLY A 192 -14.49 8.22 -6.67
C GLY A 192 -13.55 9.03 -5.76
N PRO A 193 -13.47 8.67 -4.47
CA PRO A 193 -12.64 9.37 -3.49
C PRO A 193 -11.16 9.36 -3.88
N ALA A 194 -10.49 10.51 -3.83
CA ALA A 194 -9.07 10.63 -4.14
C ALA A 194 -8.36 11.47 -3.07
N LEU A 195 -7.04 11.56 -3.14
CA LEU A 195 -6.26 12.43 -2.25
C LEU A 195 -6.77 13.89 -2.29
N TYR A 196 -6.60 14.57 -1.16
CA TYR A 196 -7.00 15.96 -0.95
C TYR A 196 -5.89 16.74 -0.24
N HIS A 197 -5.94 18.06 -0.27
CA HIS A 197 -5.06 18.94 0.50
C HIS A 197 -5.61 19.18 1.91
N GLY A 198 -4.83 19.77 2.81
CA GLY A 198 -5.27 20.04 4.19
C GLY A 198 -6.51 20.95 4.33
N ASP A 199 -6.93 21.63 3.27
CA ASP A 199 -8.18 22.41 3.21
C ASP A 199 -9.37 21.64 2.61
N GLY A 200 -9.17 20.35 2.30
CA GLY A 200 -10.14 19.45 1.69
C GLY A 200 -10.27 19.57 0.17
N SER A 201 -9.54 20.48 -0.48
CA SER A 201 -9.57 20.59 -1.95
C SER A 201 -8.87 19.39 -2.63
N PRO A 202 -9.30 18.97 -3.83
CA PRO A 202 -8.70 17.81 -4.51
C PRO A 202 -7.20 17.99 -4.78
N ALA A 203 -6.43 16.93 -4.54
CA ALA A 203 -5.00 16.89 -4.80
C ALA A 203 -4.69 15.97 -5.99
N GLU A 204 -3.87 16.46 -6.93
CA GLU A 204 -3.35 15.67 -8.05
C GLU A 204 -1.95 16.15 -8.42
N TYR A 205 -1.02 15.20 -8.56
CA TYR A 205 0.39 15.45 -8.78
C TYR A 205 1.00 14.45 -9.75
N THR A 206 1.77 14.92 -10.73
CA THR A 206 2.79 14.10 -11.39
C THR A 206 4.08 14.16 -10.56
N VAL A 207 5.02 13.25 -10.85
CA VAL A 207 6.26 13.14 -10.07
C VAL A 207 7.50 13.21 -10.96
N GLU A 208 8.53 13.88 -10.46
CA GLU A 208 9.89 13.79 -11.00
C GLU A 208 10.55 12.52 -10.47
N LEU A 209 10.95 11.64 -11.39
CA LEU A 209 11.58 10.36 -11.06
C LEU A 209 13.05 10.38 -11.47
N VAL A 210 13.93 10.09 -10.50
CA VAL A 210 15.37 9.97 -10.73
C VAL A 210 15.76 8.52 -10.64
N ARG A 211 16.34 8.00 -11.73
CA ARG A 211 16.84 6.63 -11.79
C ARG A 211 18.04 6.44 -10.86
N GLY A 212 18.09 5.31 -10.18
CA GLY A 212 19.26 4.87 -9.44
C GLY A 212 19.26 3.36 -9.23
N GLU A 213 20.08 2.94 -8.28
CA GLU A 213 20.20 1.56 -7.83
C GLU A 213 20.13 1.52 -6.31
N ASP A 214 19.52 0.45 -5.78
CA ASP A 214 19.51 0.15 -4.35
C ASP A 214 20.52 -0.96 -4.04
N PRO A 215 21.09 -1.01 -2.82
CA PRO A 215 21.80 -2.21 -2.37
C PRO A 215 20.86 -3.42 -2.37
N GLU A 216 21.41 -4.61 -2.54
CA GLU A 216 20.64 -5.85 -2.45
C GLU A 216 19.98 -6.02 -1.08
N HIS A 217 18.84 -6.70 -1.07
CA HIS A 217 18.16 -7.03 0.18
C HIS A 217 19.04 -7.91 1.06
N LEU A 218 19.39 -7.39 2.24
CA LEU A 218 20.02 -8.15 3.29
C LEU A 218 18.96 -8.80 4.20
N PRO A 219 19.04 -10.11 4.44
CA PRO A 219 18.29 -10.75 5.52
C PRO A 219 18.59 -10.07 6.86
N PHE A 220 17.62 -10.09 7.79
CA PHE A 220 17.72 -9.37 9.06
C PHE A 220 19.02 -9.67 9.83
N ASP A 221 19.41 -10.94 9.94
CA ASP A 221 20.65 -11.34 10.63
C ASP A 221 21.90 -10.75 9.98
N ALA A 222 21.93 -10.67 8.64
CA ALA A 222 23.05 -10.08 7.90
C ALA A 222 23.08 -8.55 8.09
N TYR A 223 21.93 -7.89 8.04
CA TYR A 223 21.80 -6.46 8.33
C TYR A 223 22.24 -6.13 9.76
N MET A 224 21.83 -6.93 10.75
CA MET A 224 22.20 -6.75 12.16
C MET A 224 23.68 -7.02 12.43
N ALA A 225 24.32 -7.88 11.62
CA ALA A 225 25.75 -8.15 11.68
C ALA A 225 26.63 -7.04 11.07
N LEU A 226 26.05 -6.09 10.32
CA LEU A 226 26.80 -4.96 9.78
C LEU A 226 27.38 -4.08 10.90
N PRO A 227 28.59 -3.52 10.73
CA PRO A 227 29.07 -2.42 11.55
C PRO A 227 28.05 -1.26 11.58
N PRO A 228 27.89 -0.53 12.71
CA PRO A 228 26.84 0.49 12.83
C PRO A 228 26.83 1.53 11.70
N HIS A 229 27.99 2.02 11.28
CA HIS A 229 28.10 3.01 10.20
C HIS A 229 27.71 2.45 8.82
N GLU A 230 27.95 1.16 8.56
CA GLU A 230 27.51 0.50 7.33
C GLU A 230 26.01 0.26 7.35
N ARG A 231 25.48 -0.08 8.52
CA ARG A 231 24.04 -0.23 8.76
C ARG A 231 23.30 1.10 8.53
N ASP A 232 23.82 2.21 9.04
CA ASP A 232 23.26 3.54 8.82
C ASP A 232 23.30 3.93 7.33
N ARG A 233 24.41 3.62 6.64
CA ARG A 233 24.53 3.87 5.20
C ARG A 233 23.53 3.04 4.38
N TYR A 234 23.37 1.76 4.73
CA TYR A 234 22.40 0.87 4.10
C TYR A 234 20.97 1.36 4.34
N PHE A 235 20.66 1.75 5.58
CA PHE A 235 19.38 2.35 5.95
C PHE A 235 19.07 3.59 5.11
N GLN A 236 19.98 4.58 5.09
CA GLN A 236 19.81 5.84 4.34
C GLN A 236 19.67 5.64 2.82
N ALA A 237 20.30 4.60 2.26
CA ALA A 237 20.14 4.28 0.84
C ALA A 237 18.71 3.81 0.52
N LEU A 238 18.09 3.07 1.45
CA LEU A 238 16.76 2.48 1.27
C LEU A 238 15.61 3.34 1.78
N ASP A 239 15.86 4.17 2.78
CA ASP A 239 14.91 5.06 3.47
C ASP A 239 14.59 6.31 2.66
N GLN A 240 14.03 6.12 1.47
CA GLN A 240 13.60 7.20 0.58
C GLN A 240 12.27 6.84 -0.09
N ASP A 241 11.51 7.83 -0.50
CA ASP A 241 10.33 7.61 -1.36
C ASP A 241 10.78 7.15 -2.74
N LYS A 242 10.25 6.00 -3.18
CA LYS A 242 10.75 5.36 -4.38
C LYS A 242 9.79 4.35 -4.98
N ILE A 243 10.03 4.06 -6.25
CA ILE A 243 9.35 3.02 -7.03
C ILE A 243 10.39 1.96 -7.40
N GLY A 244 10.08 0.69 -7.09
CA GLY A 244 11.02 -0.42 -7.25
C GLY A 244 12.10 -0.48 -6.17
N GLY A 245 13.26 -1.02 -6.54
CA GLY A 245 14.43 -1.14 -5.67
C GLY A 245 14.29 -2.24 -4.60
N THR A 246 14.90 -1.99 -3.45
CA THR A 246 14.92 -2.91 -2.31
C THR A 246 14.00 -2.41 -1.20
N ALA A 247 13.07 -3.25 -0.75
CA ALA A 247 12.27 -2.96 0.43
C ALA A 247 13.08 -3.19 1.71
N LEU A 248 12.98 -2.24 2.64
CA LEU A 248 13.49 -2.35 3.99
C LEU A 248 12.31 -2.45 4.95
N LEU A 249 12.01 -3.68 5.40
CA LEU A 249 10.95 -3.94 6.37
C LEU A 249 11.57 -4.08 7.76
N PHE A 250 11.16 -3.22 8.69
CA PHE A 250 11.86 -3.04 9.98
C PHE A 250 11.91 -4.29 10.88
N ASN A 251 10.95 -5.21 10.75
CA ASN A 251 10.88 -6.42 11.59
C ASN A 251 11.36 -7.70 10.91
N GLY A 252 11.81 -7.67 9.65
CA GLY A 252 12.31 -8.85 8.92
C GLY A 252 11.31 -10.00 8.68
N HIS A 253 10.16 -10.00 9.36
CA HIS A 253 9.12 -11.03 9.32
C HIS A 253 7.83 -10.59 8.60
N ASP A 254 7.74 -9.32 8.20
CA ASP A 254 6.48 -8.71 7.71
C ASP A 254 6.36 -8.75 6.17
N TRP A 255 7.05 -9.67 5.49
CA TRP A 255 6.79 -9.85 4.07
C TRP A 255 5.36 -10.36 3.89
N PRO A 256 4.57 -9.76 2.99
CA PRO A 256 3.22 -10.24 2.76
C PRO A 256 3.21 -11.71 2.31
N GLU A 257 2.21 -12.45 2.76
CA GLU A 257 2.00 -13.83 2.34
C GLU A 257 1.69 -13.91 0.83
N GLY A 258 1.79 -15.11 0.24
CA GLY A 258 1.48 -15.31 -1.18
C GLY A 258 2.61 -14.96 -2.16
N GLY A 259 3.84 -14.76 -1.66
CA GLY A 259 5.00 -14.43 -2.47
C GLY A 259 5.44 -15.51 -3.48
N PRO A 260 6.46 -15.22 -4.31
CA PRO A 260 7.41 -14.12 -4.18
C PRO A 260 6.89 -12.76 -4.67
N TRP A 261 7.31 -11.70 -3.95
CA TRP A 261 6.93 -10.30 -4.21
C TRP A 261 8.13 -9.46 -4.67
N ARG A 262 7.86 -8.49 -5.53
CA ARG A 262 8.79 -7.41 -5.92
C ARG A 262 8.33 -6.09 -5.30
N PRO A 263 9.21 -5.31 -4.66
CA PRO A 263 8.88 -3.96 -4.22
C PRO A 263 8.43 -3.10 -5.40
N LEU A 264 7.34 -2.38 -5.24
CA LEU A 264 6.80 -1.47 -6.25
C LEU A 264 6.79 -0.03 -5.76
N LEU A 265 6.34 0.23 -4.53
CA LEU A 265 6.34 1.56 -3.92
C LEU A 265 6.89 1.47 -2.51
N ARG A 266 7.68 2.45 -2.11
CA ARG A 266 7.87 2.85 -0.71
C ARG A 266 7.53 4.32 -0.59
N LEU A 267 6.69 4.66 0.38
CA LEU A 267 6.22 6.02 0.61
C LEU A 267 6.16 6.28 2.12
N GLU A 268 6.93 7.24 2.62
CA GLU A 268 6.67 7.83 3.93
C GLU A 268 5.41 8.70 3.80
N ALA A 269 4.30 8.37 4.46
CA ALA A 269 3.04 9.06 4.17
C ALA A 269 2.99 10.50 4.72
N ASN A 270 3.83 10.79 5.72
CA ASN A 270 3.95 12.09 6.35
C ASN A 270 4.69 13.10 5.45
N GLY A 271 4.38 14.39 5.65
CA GLY A 271 5.09 15.50 4.99
C GLY A 271 4.83 15.61 3.48
N LYS A 272 3.86 14.90 2.94
CA LYS A 272 3.48 14.96 1.53
C LYS A 272 2.67 16.22 1.20
N PRO A 273 2.68 16.68 -0.07
CA PRO A 273 1.89 17.85 -0.49
C PRO A 273 0.38 17.58 -0.59
N PHE A 274 -0.04 16.39 -0.15
CA PHE A 274 -1.41 15.92 -0.04
C PHE A 274 -1.59 15.26 1.33
N TYR A 275 -2.84 15.18 1.76
CA TYR A 275 -3.23 14.53 3.00
C TYR A 275 -3.39 13.01 2.78
N LEU A 276 -2.66 12.23 3.57
CA LEU A 276 -2.73 10.78 3.62
C LEU A 276 -2.37 10.33 5.03
N ASN A 277 -3.38 10.05 5.85
CA ASN A 277 -3.21 9.50 7.19
C ASN A 277 -3.23 7.97 7.11
N LEU A 278 -2.11 7.34 7.48
CA LEU A 278 -1.97 5.88 7.55
C LEU A 278 -1.44 5.43 8.93
N GLY A 279 -1.42 6.33 9.92
CA GLY A 279 -0.76 6.11 11.20
C GLY A 279 0.05 7.33 11.67
N ALA A 280 0.85 7.14 12.73
CA ALA A 280 1.63 8.21 13.34
C ALA A 280 2.93 8.53 12.59
N ALA A 281 3.70 7.50 12.23
CA ALA A 281 4.92 7.55 11.43
C ALA A 281 4.91 6.49 10.32
N PRO A 282 3.89 6.48 9.44
CA PRO A 282 3.65 5.36 8.55
C PRO A 282 4.59 5.36 7.35
N VAL A 283 5.16 4.19 7.07
CA VAL A 283 5.80 3.87 5.80
C VAL A 283 4.92 2.87 5.05
N ALA A 284 4.33 3.33 3.94
CA ALA A 284 3.54 2.53 3.04
C ALA A 284 4.41 1.81 2.02
N PHE A 285 4.10 0.54 1.78
CA PHE A 285 4.72 -0.28 0.77
C PHE A 285 3.67 -0.84 -0.18
N ALA A 286 3.92 -0.78 -1.48
CA ALA A 286 3.21 -1.58 -2.47
C ALA A 286 4.16 -2.61 -3.07
N PHE A 287 3.63 -3.78 -3.38
CA PHE A 287 4.34 -4.89 -3.98
C PHE A 287 3.58 -5.40 -5.20
N ILE A 288 4.31 -6.05 -6.09
CA ILE A 288 3.76 -6.77 -7.24
C ILE A 288 4.32 -8.19 -7.29
N SER A 289 3.48 -9.17 -7.62
CA SER A 289 3.90 -10.56 -7.78
C SER A 289 4.88 -10.70 -8.94
N THR A 290 5.69 -11.76 -8.93
CA THR A 290 6.71 -11.98 -9.98
C THR A 290 6.14 -12.21 -11.38
N ASP A 291 4.90 -12.67 -11.49
CA ASP A 291 4.16 -12.81 -12.75
C ASP A 291 3.50 -11.49 -13.20
N GLY A 292 3.57 -10.44 -12.38
CA GLY A 292 3.02 -9.12 -12.67
C GLY A 292 1.50 -9.06 -12.69
N ARG A 293 0.81 -9.96 -11.95
CA ARG A 293 -0.66 -10.05 -11.97
C ARG A 293 -1.32 -9.67 -10.66
N HIS A 294 -0.66 -9.87 -9.53
CA HIS A 294 -1.20 -9.56 -8.21
C HIS A 294 -0.44 -8.38 -7.61
N GLY A 295 -1.17 -7.56 -6.86
CA GLY A 295 -0.60 -6.49 -6.06
C GLY A 295 -0.90 -6.70 -4.58
N CYS A 296 -0.05 -6.15 -3.73
CA CYS A 296 -0.22 -6.18 -2.27
C CYS A 296 0.22 -4.83 -1.67
N PHE A 297 -0.43 -4.38 -0.61
CA PHE A 297 -0.07 -3.18 0.13
C PHE A 297 0.12 -3.50 1.61
N LEU A 298 1.08 -2.84 2.23
CA LEU A 298 1.44 -3.01 3.64
C LEU A 298 1.79 -1.63 4.20
N VAL A 299 1.39 -1.33 5.43
CA VAL A 299 1.92 -0.17 6.17
C VAL A 299 2.77 -0.68 7.32
N GLN A 300 3.89 -0.02 7.57
CA GLN A 300 4.61 -0.15 8.84
C GLN A 300 4.50 1.17 9.58
N ASP A 301 3.96 1.13 10.78
CA ASP A 301 3.85 2.28 11.67
C ASP A 301 4.60 1.97 12.97
N SER A 302 5.35 2.94 13.48
CA SER A 302 6.29 2.78 14.60
C SER A 302 6.01 3.72 15.76
#